data_AF-A0AA97B878-F1
#
_entry.id   AF-A0AA97B878-F1
#
_cell.length_a   1.000
_cell.length_b   1.000
_cell.length_c   1.000
_cell.angle_alpha   90.00
_cell.angle_beta   90.00
_cell.angle_gamma   90.00
#
_symmetry.space_group_name_H-M   'P 1'
#
loop_
_entity.id
_entity.type
_entity.pdbx_description
1 polymer ?
#
loop_
_entity_poly.entity_id
_entity_poly.type
_entity_poly.pdbx_seq_one_letter_code
_entity_poly.pdbx_strand_id
1 'polypeptide(L)'
;MSRALLPENHHRLVTEALAALDVRNWVLSIHDPSFPSLPEEDTGWGSPYSEGAARFLVFARELGFNGIQLGPQGQVTEFNASPYDGTLFSRNLLNVALAPLEAPEPWGALLPPGRVAQLAASRPSALPPERASVTPSARRPPC
;
A
#
# COMPACT_ATOMS: atom_id res chain seq x y z
N MET A 1 11.17 1.02 20.22
CA MET A 1 9.86 1.70 20.25
C MET A 1 8.89 0.83 21.02
N SER A 2 8.39 1.33 22.15
CA SER A 2 7.45 0.59 22.99
C SER A 2 6.13 0.40 22.24
N ARG A 3 5.80 -0.85 21.92
CA ARG A 3 4.48 -1.22 21.40
C ARG A 3 3.46 -0.84 22.46
N ALA A 4 2.69 0.22 22.23
CA ALA A 4 1.49 0.45 23.02
C ALA A 4 0.66 -0.83 22.91
N LEU A 5 0.53 -1.58 24.01
CA LEU A 5 -0.35 -2.73 24.05
C LEU A 5 -1.76 -2.18 23.86
N LEU A 6 -2.33 -2.38 22.68
CA LEU A 6 -3.76 -2.23 22.48
C LEU A 6 -4.46 -3.05 23.58
N PRO A 7 -5.55 -2.54 24.18
CA PRO A 7 -6.30 -3.31 25.18
C PRO A 7 -6.60 -4.71 24.66
N GLU A 8 -6.57 -5.73 25.53
CA GLU A 8 -6.74 -7.16 25.18
C GLU A 8 -8.02 -7.48 24.37
N ASN A 9 -8.94 -6.52 24.22
CA ASN A 9 -10.20 -6.66 23.50
C ASN A 9 -10.54 -5.47 22.56
N HIS A 10 -9.56 -4.75 22.00
CA HIS A 10 -9.80 -3.57 21.16
C HIS A 10 -10.79 -3.82 20.00
N HIS A 11 -10.57 -4.88 19.21
CA HIS A 11 -11.46 -5.27 18.11
C HIS A 11 -12.91 -5.44 18.56
N ARG A 12 -13.14 -6.08 19.72
CA ARG A 12 -14.47 -6.30 20.28
C ARG A 12 -15.15 -4.98 20.63
N LEU A 13 -14.44 -4.09 21.30
CA LEU A 13 -14.98 -2.77 21.70
C LEU A 13 -15.36 -1.93 20.48
N VAL A 14 -14.53 -1.94 19.43
CA VAL A 14 -14.83 -1.24 18.18
C VAL A 14 -16.06 -1.86 17.52
N THR A 15 -16.14 -3.19 17.45
CA THR A 15 -17.29 -3.89 16.86
C THR A 15 -18.60 -3.58 17.60
N GLU A 16 -18.59 -3.61 18.93
CA GLU A 16 -19.75 -3.27 19.77
C GLU A 16 -20.17 -1.81 19.57
N ALA A 17 -19.21 -0.88 19.48
CA ALA A 17 -19.48 0.53 19.22
C ALA A 17 -20.09 0.75 17.82
N LEU A 18 -19.54 0.13 16.79
CA LEU A 18 -20.08 0.21 15.43
C LEU A 18 -21.51 -0.32 15.36
N ALA A 19 -21.80 -1.43 16.05
CA ALA A 19 -23.15 -1.98 16.15
C ALA A 19 -24.12 -1.02 16.86
N ALA A 20 -23.69 -0.41 17.98
CA ALA A 20 -24.49 0.57 18.70
C ALA A 20 -24.78 1.84 17.88
N LEU A 21 -23.90 2.18 16.94
CA LEU A 21 -24.02 3.33 16.05
C LEU A 21 -24.70 3.01 14.72
N ASP A 22 -25.14 1.75 14.49
CA ASP A 22 -25.65 1.25 13.21
C ASP A 22 -24.69 1.50 12.02
N VAL A 23 -23.38 1.50 12.28
CA VAL A 23 -22.35 1.63 11.26
C VAL A 23 -21.99 0.26 10.73
N ARG A 24 -22.48 -0.07 9.54
CA ARG A 24 -22.22 -1.35 8.88
C ARG A 24 -20.81 -1.46 8.29
N ASN A 25 -20.31 -0.36 7.72
CA ASN A 25 -19.04 -0.34 6.99
C ASN A 25 -18.09 0.67 7.64
N TRP A 26 -17.04 0.19 8.27
CA TRP A 26 -15.92 1.00 8.72
C TRP A 26 -14.70 0.65 7.87
N VAL A 27 -14.39 1.56 6.94
CA VAL A 27 -13.54 1.28 5.78
C VAL A 27 -12.24 2.06 5.88
N LEU A 28 -11.12 1.38 5.65
CA LEU A 28 -9.81 1.99 5.50
C LEU A 28 -9.57 2.38 4.04
N SER A 29 -9.40 3.67 3.78
CA SER A 29 -9.01 4.17 2.46
C SER A 29 -7.49 4.23 2.34
N ILE A 30 -6.93 3.54 1.35
CA ILE A 30 -5.49 3.45 1.12
C ILE A 30 -5.19 3.30 -0.37
N HIS A 31 -4.17 4.02 -0.87
CA HIS A 31 -3.68 3.86 -2.23
C HIS A 31 -2.60 2.78 -2.30
N ASP A 32 -2.54 2.04 -3.41
CA ASP A 32 -1.58 0.95 -3.64
C ASP A 32 -0.12 1.28 -3.24
N PRO A 33 0.46 2.45 -3.61
CA PRO A 33 1.85 2.76 -3.30
C PRO A 33 2.11 2.98 -1.80
N SER A 34 1.05 3.17 -1.02
CA SER A 34 1.11 3.38 0.42
C SER A 34 1.06 2.08 1.23
N PHE A 35 0.84 0.93 0.58
CA PHE A 35 0.93 -0.34 1.27
C PHE A 35 2.36 -0.58 1.75
N PRO A 36 2.53 -1.02 3.02
CA PRO A 36 3.86 -1.35 3.52
C PRO A 36 4.38 -2.63 2.86
N SER A 37 5.69 -2.69 2.69
CA SER A 37 6.41 -3.88 2.25
C SER A 37 7.34 -4.36 3.36
N LEU A 38 7.69 -5.65 3.35
CA LEU A 38 8.79 -6.13 4.20
C LEU A 38 10.12 -5.52 3.72
N PRO A 39 11.13 -5.38 4.59
CA PRO A 39 12.43 -4.80 4.21
C PRO A 39 13.08 -5.47 2.99
N GLU A 40 12.91 -6.79 2.86
CA GLU A 40 13.41 -7.60 1.74
C GLU A 40 12.57 -7.49 0.46
N GLU A 41 11.38 -6.91 0.53
CA GLU A 41 10.44 -6.69 -0.60
C GLU A 41 10.33 -5.22 -1.01
N ASP A 42 10.87 -4.28 -0.22
CA ASP A 42 10.71 -2.84 -0.42
C ASP A 42 11.59 -2.32 -1.57
N THR A 43 11.01 -2.21 -2.76
CA THR A 43 11.64 -1.65 -3.95
C THR A 43 11.42 -0.15 -4.14
N GLY A 44 10.77 0.54 -3.20
CA GLY A 44 10.37 1.95 -3.35
C GLY A 44 8.91 2.18 -3.72
N TRP A 45 8.15 1.12 -3.98
CA TRP A 45 6.72 1.18 -4.31
C TRP A 45 5.94 0.13 -3.53
N GLY A 46 4.86 0.56 -2.86
CA GLY A 46 3.95 -0.33 -2.16
C GLY A 46 3.06 -1.11 -3.11
N SER A 47 2.67 -2.32 -2.72
CA SER A 47 1.74 -3.15 -3.49
C SER A 47 0.75 -3.82 -2.53
N PRO A 48 -0.56 -3.85 -2.83
CA PRO A 48 -1.54 -4.61 -2.05
C PRO A 48 -1.33 -6.13 -2.14
N TYR A 49 -0.45 -6.61 -3.01
CA TYR A 49 -0.21 -8.03 -3.27
C TYR A 49 1.08 -8.56 -2.61
N SER A 50 1.79 -7.74 -1.82
CA SER A 50 2.99 -8.15 -1.09
C SER A 50 2.66 -8.86 0.24
N GLU A 51 3.63 -9.57 0.81
CA GLU A 51 3.48 -10.15 2.15
C GLU A 51 3.36 -9.04 3.22
N GLY A 52 4.11 -7.94 3.07
CA GLY A 52 3.96 -6.76 3.93
C GLY A 52 2.53 -6.20 3.94
N ALA A 53 1.88 -6.14 2.77
CA ALA A 53 0.51 -5.70 2.65
C ALA A 53 -0.47 -6.68 3.28
N ALA A 54 -0.26 -8.00 3.09
CA ALA A 54 -1.10 -9.02 3.73
C ALA A 54 -1.09 -8.89 5.26
N ARG A 55 0.10 -8.71 5.86
CA ARG A 55 0.24 -8.46 7.31
C ARG A 55 -0.43 -7.17 7.76
N PHE A 56 -0.30 -6.11 6.97
CA PHE A 56 -0.97 -4.85 7.25
C PHE A 56 -2.49 -4.97 7.22
N LEU A 57 -3.05 -5.73 6.27
CA LEU A 57 -4.49 -5.97 6.20
C LEU A 57 -5.01 -6.80 7.39
N VAL A 58 -4.22 -7.77 7.86
CA VAL A 58 -4.52 -8.50 9.11
C VAL A 58 -4.52 -7.52 10.30
N PHE A 59 -3.52 -6.66 10.40
CA PHE A 59 -3.48 -5.62 11.44
C PHE A 59 -4.66 -4.64 11.35
N ALA A 60 -5.01 -4.16 10.16
CA ALA A 60 -6.16 -3.28 9.96
C ALA A 60 -7.46 -3.97 10.40
N ARG A 61 -7.61 -5.26 10.10
CA ARG A 61 -8.72 -6.06 10.60
C ARG A 61 -8.72 -6.13 12.13
N GLU A 62 -7.58 -6.35 12.77
CA GLU A 62 -7.47 -6.37 14.24
C GLU A 62 -7.86 -5.03 14.90
N LEU A 63 -7.69 -3.91 14.19
CA LEU A 63 -8.18 -2.61 14.63
C LEU A 63 -9.71 -2.48 14.53
N GLY A 64 -10.37 -3.35 13.76
CA GLY A 64 -11.83 -3.39 13.57
C GLY A 64 -12.31 -2.94 12.19
N PHE A 65 -11.40 -2.54 11.29
CA PHE A 65 -11.80 -2.20 9.91
C PHE A 65 -12.39 -3.44 9.23
N ASN A 66 -13.53 -3.26 8.57
CA ASN A 66 -14.26 -4.34 7.91
C ASN A 66 -14.38 -4.16 6.40
N GLY A 67 -13.74 -3.13 5.86
CA GLY A 67 -13.58 -2.92 4.43
C GLY A 67 -12.32 -2.15 4.10
N ILE A 68 -11.87 -2.28 2.86
CA ILE A 68 -10.76 -1.52 2.28
C ILE A 68 -11.28 -0.78 1.04
N GLN A 69 -10.96 0.50 0.93
CA GLN A 69 -11.21 1.30 -0.26
C GLN A 69 -9.88 1.61 -0.92
N LEU A 70 -9.67 1.05 -2.11
CA LEU A 70 -8.50 1.34 -2.93
C LEU A 70 -8.77 2.55 -3.82
N GLY A 71 -7.72 3.32 -4.09
CA GLY A 71 -7.75 4.36 -5.12
C GLY A 71 -7.76 3.78 -6.54
N PRO A 72 -7.80 4.64 -7.57
CA PRO A 72 -7.60 4.20 -8.95
C PRO A 72 -6.25 3.48 -9.10
N GLN A 73 -6.26 2.30 -9.72
CA GLN A 73 -5.07 1.45 -9.89
C GLN A 73 -4.52 1.51 -11.33
N GLY A 74 -4.93 2.51 -12.11
CA GLY A 74 -4.55 2.67 -13.50
C GLY A 74 -3.05 2.87 -13.69
N GLN A 75 -2.51 2.43 -14.82
CA GLN A 75 -1.13 2.76 -15.20
C GLN A 75 -1.01 4.27 -15.38
N VAL A 76 -0.13 4.88 -14.58
CA VAL A 76 0.23 6.30 -14.67
C VAL A 76 1.48 6.49 -15.53
N THR A 77 1.75 7.74 -15.92
CA THR A 77 2.95 8.08 -16.69
C THR A 77 4.09 8.51 -15.76
N GLU A 78 5.33 8.48 -16.26
CA GLU A 78 6.49 8.98 -15.51
C GLU A 78 6.39 10.48 -15.19
N PHE A 79 5.71 11.24 -16.06
CA PHE A 79 5.56 12.70 -15.92
C PHE A 79 4.38 13.11 -15.03
N ASN A 80 3.39 12.22 -14.84
CA ASN A 80 2.25 12.46 -13.97
C ASN A 80 1.87 11.19 -13.21
N ALA A 81 2.30 11.13 -11.96
CA ALA A 81 2.01 10.00 -11.07
C ALA A 81 0.62 10.10 -10.38
N SER A 82 -0.25 11.04 -10.81
CA SER A 82 -1.60 11.15 -10.28
C SER A 82 -2.42 9.89 -10.60
N PRO A 83 -3.01 9.21 -9.59
CA PRO A 83 -3.86 8.03 -9.83
C PRO A 83 -5.05 8.32 -10.76
N TYR A 84 -5.50 9.58 -10.80
CA TYR A 84 -6.65 10.01 -11.60
C TYR A 84 -6.29 10.32 -13.06
N ASP A 85 -5.01 10.28 -13.42
CA ASP A 85 -4.51 10.35 -14.80
C ASP A 85 -4.06 8.97 -15.31
N GLY A 86 -4.51 7.90 -14.64
CA GLY A 86 -4.18 6.53 -14.99
C GLY A 86 -5.11 5.94 -16.06
N THR A 87 -4.65 4.85 -16.69
CA THR A 87 -5.50 4.07 -17.61
C THR A 87 -6.74 3.49 -16.91
N LEU A 88 -7.88 3.45 -17.60
CA LEU A 88 -9.14 2.98 -17.01
C LEU A 88 -9.17 1.46 -16.75
N PHE A 89 -8.61 0.65 -17.66
CA PHE A 89 -8.68 -0.81 -17.61
C PHE A 89 -7.35 -1.48 -17.25
N SER A 90 -6.24 -0.99 -17.81
CA SER A 90 -4.92 -1.52 -17.48
C SER A 90 -4.52 -1.14 -16.06
N ARG A 91 -3.96 -2.07 -15.31
CA ARG A 91 -3.43 -1.79 -13.97
C ARG A 91 -1.98 -1.33 -14.05
N ASN A 92 -1.56 -0.57 -13.05
CA ASN A 92 -0.18 -0.13 -12.93
C ASN A 92 0.75 -1.34 -12.71
N LEU A 93 1.74 -1.51 -13.59
CA LEU A 93 2.74 -2.58 -13.50
C LEU A 93 3.58 -2.50 -12.22
N LEU A 94 3.73 -1.30 -11.66
CA LEU A 94 4.45 -1.10 -10.38
C LEU A 94 3.75 -1.79 -9.20
N ASN A 95 2.46 -2.12 -9.34
CA ASN A 95 1.75 -2.85 -8.29
C ASN A 95 2.10 -4.35 -8.27
N VAL A 96 2.87 -4.89 -9.22
CA VAL A 96 3.24 -6.31 -9.20
C VAL A 96 4.15 -6.60 -7.99
N ALA A 97 3.73 -7.49 -7.10
CA ALA A 97 4.59 -7.98 -6.04
C ALA A 97 5.68 -8.89 -6.63
N LEU A 98 6.94 -8.57 -6.36
CA LEU A 98 8.06 -9.28 -6.96
C LEU A 98 8.42 -10.59 -6.25
N ALA A 99 8.20 -10.69 -4.93
CA ALA A 99 8.55 -11.89 -4.16
C ALA A 99 7.86 -13.17 -4.69
N PRO A 100 6.56 -13.17 -5.07
CA PRO A 100 5.94 -14.31 -5.73
C PRO A 100 6.61 -14.75 -7.03
N LEU A 101 7.33 -13.87 -7.73
CA LEU A 101 8.01 -14.21 -8.99
C LEU A 101 9.28 -15.06 -8.77
N GLU A 102 9.81 -15.13 -7.55
CA GLU A 102 10.90 -16.05 -7.17
C GLU A 102 10.39 -17.42 -6.68
N ALA A 103 9.12 -17.51 -6.28
CA ALA A 103 8.58 -18.72 -5.69
C ALA A 103 8.59 -19.90 -6.69
N PRO A 104 8.89 -21.14 -6.25
CA PRO A 104 8.99 -22.32 -7.14
C PRO A 104 7.64 -22.94 -7.55
N GLU A 105 6.52 -22.27 -7.28
CA GLU A 105 5.14 -22.68 -7.60
C GLU A 105 4.85 -22.65 -9.13
N PRO A 106 3.77 -23.26 -9.66
CA PRO A 106 3.71 -23.76 -11.06
C PRO A 106 3.88 -22.73 -12.18
N TRP A 107 3.86 -21.43 -11.88
CA TRP A 107 4.10 -20.32 -12.82
C TRP A 107 5.15 -19.32 -12.32
N GLY A 108 5.93 -19.70 -11.30
CA GLY A 108 6.95 -18.89 -10.66
C GLY A 108 8.35 -19.08 -11.25
N ALA A 109 9.38 -18.86 -10.44
CA ALA A 109 10.80 -18.84 -10.86
C ALA A 109 11.07 -17.94 -12.09
N LEU A 110 10.25 -16.92 -12.30
CA LEU A 110 10.44 -15.90 -13.33
C LEU A 110 11.62 -14.99 -12.99
N LEU A 111 11.95 -14.89 -11.71
CA LEU A 111 13.16 -14.26 -11.20
C LEU A 111 14.05 -15.31 -10.53
N PRO A 112 15.40 -15.17 -10.65
CA PRO A 112 16.31 -16.03 -9.93
C PRO A 112 16.20 -15.78 -8.43
N PRO A 113 16.42 -16.80 -7.58
CA PRO A 113 16.34 -16.63 -6.13
C PRO A 113 17.24 -15.50 -5.61
N GLY A 114 16.71 -14.69 -4.69
CA GLY A 114 17.44 -13.59 -4.05
C GLY A 114 17.56 -12.31 -4.90
N ARG A 115 16.97 -12.26 -6.10
CA ARG A 115 16.94 -11.08 -6.95
C ARG A 115 16.15 -9.93 -6.33
N VAL A 116 15.03 -10.22 -5.69
CA VAL A 116 14.14 -9.25 -5.05
C VAL A 116 14.85 -8.60 -3.86
N ALA A 117 15.50 -9.39 -3.01
CA ALA A 117 16.31 -8.87 -1.91
C ALA A 117 17.47 -7.98 -2.40
N GLN A 118 18.12 -8.34 -3.52
CA GLN A 118 19.13 -7.47 -4.15
C GLN A 118 18.54 -6.15 -4.65
N LEU A 119 17.37 -6.17 -5.27
CA LEU A 119 16.67 -4.95 -5.73
C LEU A 119 16.30 -4.06 -4.54
N ALA A 120 15.73 -4.62 -3.48
CA ALA A 120 15.40 -3.89 -2.26
C ALA A 120 16.65 -3.26 -1.62
N ALA A 121 17.76 -4.01 -1.54
CA ALA A 121 19.03 -3.50 -1.02
C ALA A 121 19.66 -2.40 -1.91
N SER A 122 19.34 -2.36 -3.20
CA SER A 122 19.83 -1.33 -4.14
C SER A 122 19.01 -0.04 -4.15
N ARG A 123 17.97 0.06 -3.30
CA ARG A 123 17.13 1.25 -3.19
C ARG A 123 17.98 2.48 -2.84
N PRO A 124 17.82 3.60 -3.56
CA PRO A 124 18.48 4.86 -3.19
C PRO A 124 18.08 5.28 -1.78
N SER A 125 19.07 5.51 -0.90
CA SER A 125 18.86 5.91 0.49
C SER A 125 18.47 7.39 0.65
N ALA A 126 18.65 8.20 -0.41
CA ALA A 126 18.39 9.63 -0.38
C ALA A 126 16.97 9.96 -0.84
N LEU A 127 16.24 10.75 -0.04
CA LEU A 127 15.09 11.51 -0.53
C LEU A 127 15.57 12.42 -1.67
N PRO A 128 14.94 12.38 -2.87
CA PRO A 128 15.23 13.36 -3.90
C PRO A 128 14.98 14.78 -3.34
N PRO A 129 15.86 15.76 -3.62
CA PRO A 129 15.73 17.12 -3.08
C PRO A 129 14.40 17.79 -3.43
N GLU A 130 13.73 17.34 -4.48
CA GLU A 130 12.50 17.91 -5.04
C GLU A 130 11.23 17.56 -4.25
N ARG A 131 11.24 16.52 -3.40
CA ARG A 131 10.07 16.14 -2.58
C ARG A 131 9.96 16.90 -1.26
N ALA A 132 10.96 17.71 -0.91
CA ALA A 132 10.92 18.57 0.29
C ALA A 132 10.05 19.84 0.10
N SER A 133 9.63 20.14 -1.15
CA SER A 133 8.87 21.35 -1.47
C SER A 133 7.67 21.04 -2.37
N VAL A 134 6.68 20.32 -1.84
CA VAL A 134 5.30 20.51 -2.35
C VAL A 134 4.79 21.81 -1.75
N THR A 135 5.14 22.93 -2.38
CA THR A 135 4.38 24.17 -2.19
C THR A 135 2.97 23.90 -2.71
N PRO A 136 1.89 24.14 -1.94
CA PRO A 136 0.54 23.97 -2.43
C PRO A 136 0.38 24.79 -3.71
N SER A 137 0.12 24.11 -4.83
CA SER A 137 -0.18 24.78 -6.09
C SER A 137 -1.34 25.75 -5.85
N ALA A 138 -1.11 27.03 -6.14
CA ALA A 138 -2.10 28.07 -5.97
C ALA A 138 -3.39 27.67 -6.72
N ARG A 139 -4.53 27.69 -6.01
CA ARG A 139 -5.85 27.44 -6.59
C ARG A 139 -5.99 28.27 -7.87
N ARG A 140 -6.24 27.63 -9.01
CA ARG A 140 -6.68 28.35 -10.22
C ARG A 140 -7.93 29.16 -9.86
N PRO A 141 -8.01 30.45 -10.19
CA PRO A 141 -9.24 31.20 -10.00
C PRO A 141 -10.33 30.64 -10.94
N PRO A 142 -11.61 30.65 -10.51
CA PRO A 142 -12.72 30.25 -11.35
C PRO A 142 -12.88 31.21 -12.54
N CYS A 143 -13.30 30.66 -13.67
CA CYS A 143 -13.69 31.39 -14.89
C CYS A 143 -14.88 32.32 -14.64
#